data_AF-D6X934-F1
#
_entry.id   AF-D6X934-F1
#
_cell.length_a   1.000
_cell.length_b   1.000
_cell.length_c   1.000
_cell.angle_alpha   90.00
_cell.angle_beta   90.00
_cell.angle_gamma   90.00
#
_symmetry.space_group_name_H-M   'P 1'
#
loop_
_entity.id
_entity.type
_entity.pdbx_description
1 polymer ?
#
loop_
_entity_poly.entity_id
_entity_poly.type
_entity_poly.pdbx_seq_one_letter_code
_entity_poly.pdbx_strand_id
1 'polypeptide(L)'
;MIAARRGSPSTVRALLRHGAGSRAETLEEALEEARRWMTLDVEEELRRGLLAYEPGAETASRRVEEDGGATVVVEVLHDGRPTSGNEQQTGHGAIATILEERLGLRTPYADLAERALLHGSPERDEWIEAVTALWRRGDEETFRAAAAWCASDDVLQQTFAADVLGRLGFAAGPDGQVVRPFAARTLPMLRELSREATDPELLQAVLLGLGHHGDPAALPEILRHADNPDAGVRLRVALALVGLVPGDHTEAVRTLIALTKDEQAPVRDWATTALAGVDADTPEIRDALAARAGDPDPETVAEAARGLAMRQDPRAEEVLVRLLADEDPDGYAHDTAANAVRHLRDERLRHRLEGTLPRRP
;
A
#
# COMPACT_ATOMS: atom_id res chain seq x y z
N MET A 1 12.40 23.37 -1.62
CA MET A 1 11.47 24.50 -1.76
C MET A 1 10.50 24.35 -2.95
N ILE A 2 10.93 24.38 -4.23
CA ILE A 2 9.99 24.40 -5.38
C ILE A 2 9.00 23.23 -5.39
N ALA A 3 9.47 21.99 -5.16
CA ALA A 3 8.58 20.83 -5.09
C ALA A 3 7.58 20.91 -3.92
N ALA A 4 7.99 21.49 -2.79
CA ALA A 4 7.12 21.72 -1.64
C ALA A 4 6.05 22.79 -1.95
N ARG A 5 6.45 23.89 -2.62
CA ARG A 5 5.51 24.90 -3.14
C ARG A 5 4.51 24.28 -4.10
N ARG A 6 4.96 23.45 -5.06
CA ARG A 6 4.09 22.76 -6.04
C ARG A 6 3.11 21.77 -5.38
N GLY A 7 3.35 21.35 -4.15
CA GLY A 7 2.49 20.42 -3.43
C GLY A 7 2.64 18.97 -3.86
N SER A 8 3.83 18.57 -4.35
CA SER A 8 4.11 17.22 -4.88
C SER A 8 4.88 16.33 -3.90
N PRO A 9 4.22 15.42 -3.15
CA PRO A 9 4.90 14.52 -2.22
C PRO A 9 5.84 13.56 -2.94
N SER A 10 5.43 13.01 -4.08
CA SER A 10 6.26 12.11 -4.91
C SER A 10 7.57 12.75 -5.37
N THR A 11 7.52 14.02 -5.82
CA THR A 11 8.73 14.77 -6.20
C THR A 11 9.61 15.05 -4.99
N VAL A 12 9.03 15.44 -3.85
CA VAL A 12 9.78 15.66 -2.61
C VAL A 12 10.47 14.36 -2.15
N ARG A 13 9.77 13.22 -2.15
CA ARG A 13 10.33 11.89 -1.85
C ARG A 13 11.50 11.55 -2.78
N ALA A 14 11.35 11.79 -4.08
CA ALA A 14 12.43 11.55 -5.05
C ALA A 14 13.66 12.42 -4.78
N LEU A 15 13.47 13.73 -4.59
CA LEU A 15 14.56 14.67 -4.30
C LEU A 15 15.32 14.29 -3.01
N LEU A 16 14.59 13.96 -1.94
CA LEU A 16 15.19 13.54 -0.67
C LEU A 16 15.96 12.23 -0.78
N ARG A 17 15.50 11.27 -1.60
CA ARG A 17 16.24 10.03 -1.89
C ARG A 17 17.57 10.29 -2.61
N HIS A 18 17.62 11.31 -3.45
CA HIS A 18 18.84 11.73 -4.17
C HIS A 18 19.67 12.79 -3.43
N GLY A 19 19.43 13.00 -2.14
CA GLY A 19 20.27 13.84 -1.28
C GLY A 19 19.96 15.34 -1.32
N ALA A 20 18.85 15.77 -1.91
CA ALA A 20 18.36 17.13 -1.72
C ALA A 20 18.04 17.38 -0.23
N GLY A 21 18.25 18.62 0.23
CA GLY A 21 18.01 18.96 1.64
C GLY A 21 19.08 18.42 2.61
N SER A 22 20.31 18.24 2.14
CA SER A 22 21.47 17.88 2.99
C SER A 22 21.80 18.93 4.05
N ARG A 23 21.28 20.16 3.89
CA ARG A 23 21.32 21.23 4.89
C ARG A 23 19.95 21.38 5.55
N ALA A 24 19.93 21.48 6.88
CA ALA A 24 18.71 21.67 7.65
C ALA A 24 17.92 22.90 7.18
N GLU A 25 18.61 24.01 6.91
CA GLU A 25 18.02 25.27 6.44
C GLU A 25 17.15 25.07 5.17
N THR A 26 17.60 24.22 4.24
CA THR A 26 16.86 23.93 3.00
C THR A 26 15.58 23.13 3.27
N LEU A 27 15.60 22.25 4.28
CA LEU A 27 14.42 21.50 4.72
C LEU A 27 13.46 22.41 5.50
N GLU A 28 13.98 23.30 6.33
CA GLU A 28 13.21 24.30 7.09
C GLU A 28 12.46 25.25 6.13
N GLU A 29 13.14 25.83 5.14
CA GLU A 29 12.49 26.67 4.12
C GLU A 29 11.40 25.92 3.34
N ALA A 30 11.65 24.64 3.01
CA ALA A 30 10.66 23.82 2.33
C ALA A 30 9.45 23.50 3.24
N LEU A 31 9.70 23.31 4.54
CA LEU A 31 8.67 23.02 5.54
C LEU A 31 7.81 24.26 5.80
N GLU A 32 8.43 25.44 5.93
CA GLU A 32 7.72 26.72 6.05
C GLU A 32 6.79 26.95 4.86
N GLU A 33 7.28 26.70 3.64
CA GLU A 33 6.46 26.81 2.43
C GLU A 33 5.29 25.80 2.45
N ALA A 34 5.53 24.53 2.81
CA ALA A 34 4.47 23.53 2.90
C ALA A 34 3.41 23.92 3.94
N ARG A 35 3.83 24.35 5.15
CA ARG A 35 2.95 24.81 6.21
C ARG A 35 2.14 26.05 5.81
N ARG A 36 2.75 26.98 5.07
CA ARG A 36 2.03 28.14 4.52
C ARG A 36 0.87 27.67 3.65
N TRP A 37 1.13 26.77 2.69
CA TRP A 37 0.09 26.27 1.80
C TRP A 37 -1.01 25.48 2.51
N MET A 38 -0.70 24.77 3.59
CA MET A 38 -1.73 24.09 4.40
C MET A 38 -2.75 25.05 5.01
N THR A 39 -2.40 26.33 5.18
CA THR A 39 -3.33 27.35 5.71
C THR A 39 -4.16 28.04 4.63
N LEU A 40 -3.87 27.78 3.36
CA LEU A 40 -4.52 28.43 2.21
C LEU A 40 -5.58 27.53 1.61
N ASP A 41 -6.67 28.14 1.14
CA ASP A 41 -7.51 27.54 0.12
C ASP A 41 -6.77 27.63 -1.21
N VAL A 42 -6.35 26.48 -1.72
CA VAL A 42 -5.56 26.37 -2.96
C VAL A 42 -6.30 26.98 -4.15
N GLU A 43 -7.61 26.74 -4.26
CA GLU A 43 -8.40 27.25 -5.38
C GLU A 43 -8.50 28.78 -5.32
N GLU A 44 -8.76 29.31 -4.14
CA GLU A 44 -8.87 30.75 -3.94
C GLU A 44 -7.53 31.47 -4.09
N GLU A 45 -6.42 30.87 -3.65
CA GLU A 45 -5.08 31.43 -3.87
C GLU A 45 -4.72 31.47 -5.36
N LEU A 46 -5.02 30.40 -6.11
CA LEU A 46 -4.82 30.38 -7.56
C LEU A 46 -5.68 31.42 -8.28
N ARG A 47 -6.98 31.51 -7.90
CA ARG A 47 -7.91 32.50 -8.45
C ARG A 47 -7.42 33.93 -8.17
N ARG A 48 -7.04 34.22 -6.94
CA ARG A 48 -6.49 35.53 -6.55
C ARG A 48 -5.26 35.90 -7.37
N GLY A 49 -4.37 34.94 -7.60
CA GLY A 49 -3.18 35.13 -8.44
C GLY A 49 -3.53 35.51 -9.88
N LEU A 50 -4.49 34.82 -10.50
CA LEU A 50 -4.94 35.11 -11.87
C LEU A 50 -5.65 36.47 -11.96
N LEU A 51 -6.56 36.76 -11.03
CA LEU A 51 -7.32 38.02 -11.01
C LEU A 51 -6.47 39.25 -10.68
N ALA A 52 -5.25 39.07 -10.14
CA ALA A 52 -4.30 40.16 -9.98
C ALA A 52 -3.78 40.68 -11.34
N TYR A 53 -3.72 39.82 -12.36
CA TYR A 53 -3.32 40.18 -13.72
C TYR A 53 -4.51 40.60 -14.58
N GLU A 54 -5.68 39.98 -14.37
CA GLU A 54 -6.92 40.27 -15.10
C GLU A 54 -8.10 40.52 -14.16
N PRO A 55 -8.19 41.71 -13.54
CA PRO A 55 -9.23 42.01 -12.57
C PRO A 55 -10.64 41.91 -13.16
N GLY A 56 -11.51 41.15 -12.49
CA GLY A 56 -12.92 40.99 -12.88
C GLY A 56 -13.18 39.98 -13.99
N ALA A 57 -12.16 39.24 -14.44
CA ALA A 57 -12.36 38.16 -15.39
C ALA A 57 -13.18 37.01 -14.78
N GLU A 58 -13.95 36.31 -15.63
CA GLU A 58 -14.67 35.11 -15.22
C GLU A 58 -13.66 33.95 -15.03
N THR A 59 -13.85 33.12 -14.01
CA THR A 59 -12.95 31.98 -13.74
C THR A 59 -13.73 30.70 -13.56
N ALA A 60 -13.17 29.58 -14.04
CA ALA A 60 -13.63 28.23 -13.72
C ALA A 60 -12.53 27.47 -12.96
N SER A 61 -12.96 26.56 -12.07
CA SER A 61 -12.07 25.67 -11.34
C SER A 61 -12.47 24.22 -11.57
N ARG A 62 -11.47 23.34 -11.56
CA ARG A 62 -11.67 21.90 -11.57
C ARG A 62 -10.60 21.21 -10.74
N ARG A 63 -10.97 20.06 -10.17
CA ARG A 63 -10.07 19.21 -9.42
C ARG A 63 -9.80 17.94 -10.22
N VAL A 64 -8.53 17.60 -10.37
CA VAL A 64 -8.06 16.38 -11.04
C VAL A 64 -7.49 15.47 -9.96
N GLU A 65 -8.10 14.33 -9.77
CA GLU A 65 -7.57 13.31 -8.85
C GLU A 65 -6.28 12.73 -9.42
N GLU A 66 -5.28 12.60 -8.55
CA GLU A 66 -3.99 12.00 -8.85
C GLU A 66 -3.69 10.91 -7.82
N ASP A 67 -2.70 10.06 -8.10
CA ASP A 67 -2.25 9.06 -7.14
C ASP A 67 -1.82 9.73 -5.82
N GLY A 68 -2.49 9.37 -4.72
CA GLY A 68 -2.26 9.94 -3.40
C GLY A 68 -2.82 11.35 -3.16
N GLY A 69 -3.43 12.04 -4.13
CA GLY A 69 -3.79 13.45 -3.96
C GLY A 69 -4.64 14.05 -5.08
N ALA A 70 -4.59 15.38 -5.23
CA ALA A 70 -5.29 16.06 -6.31
C ALA A 70 -4.54 17.30 -6.79
N THR A 71 -4.73 17.63 -8.06
CA THR A 71 -4.36 18.92 -8.65
C THR A 71 -5.60 19.78 -8.81
N VAL A 72 -5.56 20.98 -8.23
CA VAL A 72 -6.54 22.04 -8.49
C VAL A 72 -6.05 22.84 -9.69
N VAL A 73 -6.94 23.05 -10.65
CA VAL A 73 -6.71 23.88 -11.84
C VAL A 73 -7.71 25.02 -11.82
N VAL A 74 -7.24 26.24 -11.96
CA VAL A 74 -8.08 27.44 -12.10
C VAL A 74 -7.76 28.12 -13.42
N GLU A 75 -8.77 28.42 -14.20
CA GLU A 75 -8.66 28.98 -15.54
C GLU A 75 -9.49 30.26 -15.66
N VAL A 76 -8.95 31.27 -16.33
CA VAL A 76 -9.69 32.46 -16.76
C VAL A 76 -10.44 32.14 -18.04
N LEU A 77 -11.69 32.59 -18.10
CA LEU A 77 -12.58 32.40 -19.24
C LEU A 77 -12.75 33.71 -20.01
N HIS A 78 -12.68 33.61 -21.33
CA HIS A 78 -13.12 34.65 -22.25
C HIS A 78 -14.19 34.06 -23.18
N ASP A 79 -15.39 34.66 -23.19
CA ASP A 79 -16.56 34.12 -23.90
C ASP A 79 -16.83 32.63 -23.59
N GLY A 80 -16.67 32.24 -22.32
CA GLY A 80 -16.85 30.86 -21.85
C GLY A 80 -15.76 29.88 -22.27
N ARG A 81 -14.63 30.35 -22.82
CA ARG A 81 -13.48 29.51 -23.21
C ARG A 81 -12.25 29.79 -22.34
N PRO A 82 -11.54 28.76 -21.84
CA PRO A 82 -10.27 28.95 -21.14
C PRO A 82 -9.22 29.68 -22.00
N THR A 83 -8.60 30.72 -21.46
CA THR A 83 -7.55 31.49 -22.14
C THR A 83 -6.20 31.44 -21.42
N SER A 84 -6.23 31.43 -20.08
CA SER A 84 -5.07 31.30 -19.21
C SER A 84 -5.45 30.55 -17.95
N GLY A 85 -4.48 30.02 -17.22
CA GLY A 85 -4.76 29.27 -16.00
C GLY A 85 -3.52 28.96 -15.20
N ASN A 86 -3.73 28.45 -14.00
CA ASN A 86 -2.69 28.00 -13.10
C ASN A 86 -3.15 26.74 -12.35
N GLU A 87 -2.20 25.94 -11.89
CA GLU A 87 -2.47 24.66 -11.24
C GLU A 87 -1.59 24.41 -10.02
N GLN A 88 -2.12 23.67 -9.05
CA GLN A 88 -1.48 23.45 -7.75
C GLN A 88 -1.91 22.09 -7.17
N GLN A 89 -0.95 21.24 -6.79
CA GLN A 89 -1.25 20.00 -6.08
C GLN A 89 -1.51 20.32 -4.62
N THR A 90 -2.29 19.47 -3.96
CA THR A 90 -2.74 19.69 -2.57
C THR A 90 -1.97 18.92 -1.52
N GLY A 91 -0.91 18.18 -1.89
CA GLY A 91 -0.16 17.28 -1.01
C GLY A 91 0.71 17.96 0.06
N HIS A 92 0.43 19.21 0.42
CA HIS A 92 1.27 20.00 1.34
C HIS A 92 1.28 19.43 2.76
N GLY A 93 0.17 18.80 3.21
CA GLY A 93 0.11 18.13 4.50
C GLY A 93 1.05 16.93 4.59
N ALA A 94 1.09 16.11 3.54
CA ALA A 94 2.02 14.98 3.41
C ALA A 94 3.47 15.46 3.37
N ILE A 95 3.75 16.51 2.58
CA ILE A 95 5.08 17.12 2.50
C ILE A 95 5.54 17.65 3.86
N ALA A 96 4.66 18.31 4.61
CA ALA A 96 4.99 18.80 5.95
C ALA A 96 5.38 17.65 6.88
N THR A 97 4.62 16.55 6.88
CA THR A 97 4.93 15.35 7.67
C THR A 97 6.29 14.75 7.29
N ILE A 98 6.57 14.59 5.99
CA ILE A 98 7.86 14.07 5.49
C ILE A 98 9.03 14.95 5.96
N LEU A 99 8.89 16.27 5.82
CA LEU A 99 9.97 17.21 6.18
C LEU A 99 10.17 17.32 7.69
N GLU A 100 9.10 17.24 8.48
CA GLU A 100 9.17 17.16 9.94
C GLU A 100 9.92 15.92 10.41
N GLU A 101 9.62 14.74 9.85
CA GLU A 101 10.37 13.51 10.15
C GLU A 101 11.86 13.66 9.81
N ARG A 102 12.18 14.25 8.65
CA ARG A 102 13.58 14.46 8.22
C ARG A 102 14.35 15.44 9.10
N LEU A 103 13.67 16.43 9.66
CA LEU A 103 14.22 17.40 10.60
C LEU A 103 14.26 16.87 12.05
N GLY A 104 13.72 15.67 12.31
CA GLY A 104 13.60 15.13 13.67
C GLY A 104 12.56 15.87 14.52
N LEU A 105 11.63 16.58 13.88
CA LEU A 105 10.54 17.27 14.56
C LEU A 105 9.44 16.26 14.92
N ARG A 106 9.12 16.19 16.22
CA ARG A 106 8.08 15.28 16.72
C ARG A 106 6.73 15.98 16.74
N THR A 107 5.98 15.81 15.66
CA THR A 107 4.61 16.32 15.54
C THR A 107 3.65 15.52 16.44
N PRO A 108 2.77 16.15 17.24
CA PRO A 108 1.80 15.43 18.07
C PRO A 108 0.91 14.45 17.29
N TYR A 109 0.39 13.42 17.96
CA TYR A 109 -0.52 12.44 17.34
C TYR A 109 -1.75 13.13 16.73
N ALA A 110 -2.38 14.03 17.49
CA ALA A 110 -3.59 14.73 17.06
C ALA A 110 -3.36 15.55 15.79
N ASP A 111 -2.24 16.26 15.70
CA ASP A 111 -1.91 17.10 14.54
C ASP A 111 -1.65 16.26 13.27
N LEU A 112 -0.99 15.10 13.40
CA LEU A 112 -0.81 14.17 12.27
C LEU A 112 -2.13 13.54 11.84
N ALA A 113 -2.96 13.18 12.82
CA ALA A 113 -4.28 12.65 12.55
C ALA A 113 -5.19 13.69 11.88
N GLU A 114 -5.21 14.94 12.34
CA GLU A 114 -5.97 16.04 11.71
C GLU A 114 -5.62 16.19 10.23
N ARG A 115 -4.33 16.14 9.88
CA ARG A 115 -3.89 16.18 8.47
C ARG A 115 -4.43 15.01 7.64
N ALA A 116 -4.36 13.79 8.19
CA ALA A 116 -4.85 12.59 7.52
C ALA A 116 -6.38 12.60 7.35
N LEU A 117 -7.10 13.01 8.40
CA LEU A 117 -8.56 12.98 8.44
C LEU A 117 -9.20 14.10 7.60
N LEU A 118 -8.46 15.14 7.21
CA LEU A 118 -8.98 16.27 6.43
C LEU A 118 -9.67 15.82 5.12
N HIS A 119 -9.14 14.78 4.47
CA HIS A 119 -9.71 14.21 3.23
C HIS A 119 -10.32 12.82 3.45
N GLY A 120 -10.11 12.24 4.63
CA GLY A 120 -10.78 11.03 5.13
C GLY A 120 -10.66 9.79 4.26
N SER A 121 -9.55 9.61 3.56
CA SER A 121 -9.34 8.43 2.71
C SER A 121 -7.94 7.83 2.95
N PRO A 122 -7.85 6.51 3.23
CA PRO A 122 -6.57 5.81 3.41
C PRO A 122 -5.63 5.81 2.20
N GLU A 123 -6.14 6.15 1.01
CA GLU A 123 -5.36 6.21 -0.23
C GLU A 123 -4.61 7.54 -0.39
N ARG A 124 -4.90 8.55 0.45
CA ARG A 124 -4.26 9.87 0.37
C ARG A 124 -2.87 9.86 0.96
N ASP A 125 -1.95 10.60 0.33
CA ASP A 125 -0.57 10.78 0.79
C ASP A 125 -0.55 11.35 2.23
N GLU A 126 -1.47 12.25 2.59
CA GLU A 126 -1.56 12.78 3.96
C GLU A 126 -1.81 11.68 4.99
N TRP A 127 -2.68 10.73 4.66
CA TRP A 127 -2.97 9.57 5.51
C TRP A 127 -1.77 8.65 5.60
N ILE A 128 -1.22 8.25 4.44
CA ILE A 128 -0.10 7.32 4.34
C ILE A 128 1.12 7.85 5.09
N GLU A 129 1.48 9.13 4.90
CA GLU A 129 2.64 9.72 5.57
C GLU A 129 2.40 9.93 7.07
N ALA A 130 1.18 10.31 7.49
CA ALA A 130 0.84 10.44 8.91
C ALA A 130 0.89 9.09 9.65
N VAL A 131 0.24 8.05 9.10
CA VAL A 131 0.31 6.68 9.62
C VAL A 131 1.76 6.22 9.69
N THR A 132 2.53 6.46 8.63
CA THR A 132 3.95 6.08 8.54
C THR A 132 4.81 6.73 9.62
N ALA A 133 4.65 8.04 9.82
CA ALA A 133 5.36 8.78 10.85
C ALA A 133 4.98 8.34 12.26
N LEU A 134 3.73 7.88 12.48
CA LEU A 134 3.25 7.41 13.77
C LEU A 134 3.69 5.99 14.09
N TRP A 135 3.47 5.03 13.19
CA TRP A 135 3.78 3.63 13.49
C TRP A 135 5.29 3.43 13.69
N ARG A 136 6.16 4.22 13.04
CA ARG A 136 7.61 4.15 13.25
C ARG A 136 8.07 4.58 14.64
N ARG A 137 7.29 5.37 15.38
CA ARG A 137 7.69 5.89 16.71
C ARG A 137 7.93 4.79 17.72
N GLY A 138 7.05 3.77 17.71
CA GLY A 138 7.11 2.69 18.68
C GLY A 138 7.13 3.18 20.13
N ASP A 139 6.32 4.19 20.46
CA ASP A 139 6.24 4.76 21.81
C ASP A 139 4.85 4.60 22.46
N GLU A 140 4.83 4.71 23.79
CA GLU A 140 3.62 4.53 24.61
C GLU A 140 2.58 5.65 24.39
N GLU A 141 3.01 6.86 24.06
CA GLU A 141 2.13 7.99 23.78
C GLU A 141 1.26 7.69 22.55
N THR A 142 1.91 7.28 21.45
CA THR A 142 1.26 6.91 20.20
C THR A 142 0.36 5.69 20.40
N PHE A 143 0.83 4.68 21.14
CA PHE A 143 0.00 3.51 21.47
C PHE A 143 -1.28 3.93 22.17
N ARG A 144 -1.19 4.74 23.24
CA ARG A 144 -2.38 5.14 24.02
C ARG A 144 -3.35 5.98 23.22
N ALA A 145 -2.85 6.89 22.39
CA ALA A 145 -3.68 7.73 21.54
C ALA A 145 -4.45 6.88 20.51
N ALA A 146 -3.75 6.02 19.77
CA ALA A 146 -4.40 5.15 18.80
C ALA A 146 -5.34 4.12 19.47
N ALA A 147 -4.94 3.55 20.61
CA ALA A 147 -5.79 2.63 21.36
C ALA A 147 -7.11 3.28 21.82
N ALA A 148 -7.07 4.56 22.23
CA ALA A 148 -8.27 5.31 22.57
C ALA A 148 -9.19 5.54 21.35
N TRP A 149 -8.61 5.78 20.18
CA TRP A 149 -9.35 5.99 18.93
C TRP A 149 -9.97 4.71 18.36
N CYS A 150 -9.36 3.54 18.58
CA CYS A 150 -10.02 2.27 18.26
C CYS A 150 -11.35 2.09 19.02
N ALA A 151 -11.51 2.74 20.18
CA ALA A 151 -12.72 2.70 21.00
C ALA A 151 -13.65 3.90 20.77
N SER A 152 -13.41 4.74 19.75
CA SER A 152 -14.31 5.86 19.43
C SER A 152 -15.53 5.40 18.62
N ASP A 153 -16.55 6.25 18.56
CA ASP A 153 -17.74 6.03 17.72
C ASP A 153 -17.53 6.48 16.25
N ASP A 154 -16.35 7.01 15.93
CA ASP A 154 -16.01 7.53 14.60
C ASP A 154 -15.19 6.49 13.83
N VAL A 155 -15.83 5.88 12.84
CA VAL A 155 -15.22 4.85 11.97
C VAL A 155 -13.91 5.33 11.37
N LEU A 156 -13.81 6.61 10.98
CA LEU A 156 -12.60 7.12 10.35
C LEU A 156 -11.44 7.21 11.35
N GLN A 157 -11.72 7.57 12.60
CA GLN A 157 -10.73 7.50 13.69
C GLN A 157 -10.32 6.05 13.99
N GLN A 158 -11.28 5.13 14.00
CA GLN A 158 -11.01 3.70 14.20
C GLN A 158 -10.10 3.17 13.09
N THR A 159 -10.36 3.52 11.83
CA THR A 159 -9.55 3.12 10.65
C THR A 159 -8.13 3.66 10.78
N PHE A 160 -7.98 4.97 11.07
CA PHE A 160 -6.67 5.59 11.26
C PHE A 160 -5.88 4.93 12.39
N ALA A 161 -6.55 4.67 13.51
CA ALA A 161 -5.95 4.02 14.66
C ALA A 161 -5.52 2.57 14.38
N ALA A 162 -6.34 1.81 13.67
CA ALA A 162 -6.04 0.43 13.28
C ALA A 162 -4.78 0.38 12.38
N ASP A 163 -4.68 1.30 11.41
CA ASP A 163 -3.51 1.43 10.53
C ASP A 163 -2.22 1.76 11.31
N VAL A 164 -2.30 2.71 12.25
CA VAL A 164 -1.15 3.06 13.11
C VAL A 164 -0.74 1.87 13.97
N LEU A 165 -1.70 1.23 14.64
CA LEU A 165 -1.43 0.13 15.57
C LEU A 165 -0.90 -1.12 14.88
N GLY A 166 -1.38 -1.42 13.67
CA GLY A 166 -1.03 -2.63 12.92
C GLY A 166 0.46 -2.84 12.67
N ARG A 167 1.27 -1.76 12.75
CA ARG A 167 2.72 -1.82 12.62
C ARG A 167 3.47 -1.10 13.73
N LEU A 168 2.80 -0.65 14.80
CA LEU A 168 3.41 0.26 15.77
C LEU A 168 4.70 -0.32 16.38
N GLY A 169 5.81 0.35 16.09
CA GLY A 169 7.15 0.01 16.53
C GLY A 169 7.83 -1.11 15.73
N PHE A 170 7.27 -1.60 14.62
CA PHE A 170 7.86 -2.70 13.82
C PHE A 170 9.07 -2.26 12.97
N ALA A 171 9.70 -1.14 13.34
CA ALA A 171 10.88 -0.64 12.66
C ALA A 171 12.09 -1.51 13.05
N ALA A 172 12.96 -1.79 12.07
CA ALA A 172 14.22 -2.46 12.35
C ALA A 172 15.10 -1.54 13.23
N GLY A 173 15.65 -2.10 14.31
CA GLY A 173 16.65 -1.44 15.12
C GLY A 173 17.98 -1.24 14.38
N PRO A 174 18.94 -0.49 14.95
CA PRO A 174 20.25 -0.25 14.34
C PRO A 174 21.06 -1.53 14.04
N ASP A 175 20.74 -2.62 14.72
CA ASP A 175 21.33 -3.96 14.56
C ASP A 175 20.53 -4.86 13.60
N GLY A 176 19.49 -4.33 12.96
CA GLY A 176 18.60 -5.07 12.07
C GLY A 176 17.55 -5.91 12.79
N GLN A 177 17.51 -5.92 14.13
CA GLN A 177 16.47 -6.65 14.86
C GLN A 177 15.13 -5.90 14.80
N VAL A 178 14.08 -6.61 14.39
CA VAL A 178 12.72 -6.08 14.43
C VAL A 178 12.15 -6.31 15.82
N VAL A 179 12.06 -5.25 16.63
CA VAL A 179 11.33 -5.28 17.90
C VAL A 179 9.86 -4.99 17.60
N ARG A 180 8.94 -5.67 18.29
CA ARG A 180 7.49 -5.43 18.15
C ARG A 180 6.88 -5.07 19.51
N PRO A 181 7.24 -3.91 20.09
CA PRO A 181 7.04 -3.62 21.50
C PRO A 181 5.57 -3.61 21.94
N PHE A 182 4.64 -3.33 21.01
CA PHE A 182 3.21 -3.28 21.30
C PHE A 182 2.44 -4.49 20.77
N ALA A 183 3.09 -5.47 20.13
CA ALA A 183 2.39 -6.54 19.42
C ALA A 183 1.38 -7.29 20.29
N ALA A 184 1.79 -7.65 21.51
CA ALA A 184 0.95 -8.39 22.46
C ALA A 184 -0.27 -7.58 22.97
N ARG A 185 -0.19 -6.24 22.96
CA ARG A 185 -1.29 -5.36 23.40
C ARG A 185 -2.23 -5.01 22.27
N THR A 186 -1.69 -4.78 21.07
CA THR A 186 -2.47 -4.44 19.88
C THR A 186 -3.26 -5.64 19.33
N LEU A 187 -2.67 -6.84 19.32
CA LEU A 187 -3.28 -7.99 18.65
C LEU A 187 -4.70 -8.31 19.19
N PRO A 188 -4.96 -8.37 20.50
CA PRO A 188 -6.32 -8.56 21.01
C PRO A 188 -7.31 -7.48 20.54
N MET A 189 -6.86 -6.22 20.46
CA MET A 189 -7.70 -5.09 20.05
C MET A 189 -8.11 -5.21 18.58
N LEU A 190 -7.16 -5.48 17.68
CA LEU A 190 -7.47 -5.68 16.26
C LEU A 190 -8.38 -6.90 16.03
N ARG A 191 -8.19 -7.96 16.83
CA ARG A 191 -9.04 -9.15 16.77
C ARG A 191 -10.47 -8.87 17.20
N GLU A 192 -10.67 -8.03 18.23
CA GLU A 192 -11.97 -7.56 18.68
C GLU A 192 -12.63 -6.65 17.63
N LEU A 193 -11.90 -5.64 17.14
CA LEU A 193 -12.39 -4.71 16.12
C LEU A 193 -12.80 -5.46 14.83
N SER A 194 -12.06 -6.49 14.43
CA SER A 194 -12.41 -7.37 13.30
C SER A 194 -13.75 -8.11 13.47
N ARG A 195 -14.20 -8.37 14.70
CA ARG A 195 -15.48 -9.05 14.97
C ARG A 195 -16.66 -8.09 14.95
N GLU A 196 -16.42 -6.83 15.29
CA GLU A 196 -17.46 -5.82 15.48
C GLU A 196 -17.65 -4.91 14.26
N ALA A 197 -16.56 -4.64 13.53
CA ALA A 197 -16.57 -3.74 12.39
C ALA A 197 -17.43 -4.30 11.25
N THR A 198 -18.29 -3.44 10.72
CA THR A 198 -19.06 -3.69 9.49
C THR A 198 -18.62 -2.80 8.33
N ASP A 199 -17.91 -1.71 8.63
CA ASP A 199 -17.40 -0.79 7.62
C ASP A 199 -16.26 -1.43 6.82
N PRO A 200 -16.31 -1.42 5.47
CA PRO A 200 -15.28 -2.03 4.64
C PRO A 200 -13.89 -1.42 4.81
N GLU A 201 -13.76 -0.10 4.94
CA GLU A 201 -12.44 0.54 5.08
C GLU A 201 -11.80 0.20 6.42
N LEU A 202 -12.59 0.23 7.50
CA LEU A 202 -12.13 -0.22 8.81
C LEU A 202 -11.71 -1.69 8.79
N LEU A 203 -12.51 -2.58 8.19
CA LEU A 203 -12.17 -3.98 8.05
C LEU A 203 -10.86 -4.17 7.27
N GLN A 204 -10.67 -3.39 6.21
CA GLN A 204 -9.45 -3.44 5.43
C GLN A 204 -8.20 -3.06 6.25
N ALA A 205 -8.27 -1.97 7.03
CA ALA A 205 -7.19 -1.54 7.92
C ALA A 205 -6.89 -2.59 9.01
N VAL A 206 -7.94 -3.14 9.63
CA VAL A 206 -7.81 -4.16 10.67
C VAL A 206 -7.18 -5.45 10.14
N LEU A 207 -7.65 -5.95 8.99
CA LEU A 207 -7.12 -7.17 8.37
C LEU A 207 -5.65 -7.00 7.97
N LEU A 208 -5.29 -5.85 7.41
CA LEU A 208 -3.91 -5.54 7.09
C LEU A 208 -3.03 -5.48 8.35
N GLY A 209 -3.54 -4.88 9.42
CA GLY A 209 -2.89 -4.89 10.73
C GLY A 209 -2.66 -6.31 11.27
N LEU A 210 -3.68 -7.16 11.27
CA LEU A 210 -3.56 -8.56 11.69
C LEU A 210 -2.50 -9.31 10.86
N GLY A 211 -2.47 -9.09 9.54
CA GLY A 211 -1.46 -9.65 8.64
C GLY A 211 -0.03 -9.22 9.00
N HIS A 212 0.19 -7.92 9.22
CA HIS A 212 1.51 -7.41 9.63
C HIS A 212 2.01 -7.99 10.95
N HIS A 213 1.10 -8.26 11.90
CA HIS A 213 1.44 -8.92 13.15
C HIS A 213 1.93 -10.36 12.95
N GLY A 214 1.48 -11.05 11.90
CA GLY A 214 2.01 -12.35 11.51
C GLY A 214 1.80 -13.46 12.56
N ASP A 215 0.80 -13.32 13.44
CA ASP A 215 0.47 -14.32 14.47
C ASP A 215 -0.66 -15.23 13.96
N PRO A 216 -0.42 -16.54 13.75
CA PRO A 216 -1.43 -17.46 13.29
C PRO A 216 -2.68 -17.54 14.19
N ALA A 217 -2.59 -17.10 15.45
CA ALA A 217 -3.75 -16.98 16.34
C ALA A 217 -4.82 -16.00 15.83
N ALA A 218 -4.48 -15.13 14.86
CA ALA A 218 -5.41 -14.23 14.18
C ALA A 218 -6.15 -14.88 12.99
N LEU A 219 -5.79 -16.10 12.57
CA LEU A 219 -6.43 -16.75 11.43
C LEU A 219 -7.96 -16.82 11.53
N PRO A 220 -8.58 -17.19 12.67
CA PRO A 220 -10.04 -17.18 12.78
C PRO A 220 -10.66 -15.78 12.55
N GLU A 221 -9.89 -14.73 12.83
CA GLU A 221 -10.30 -13.35 12.60
C GLU A 221 -10.16 -12.90 11.16
N ILE A 222 -9.16 -13.40 10.45
CA ILE A 222 -8.94 -13.09 9.04
C ILE A 222 -9.91 -13.89 8.17
N LEU A 223 -10.03 -15.20 8.41
CA LEU A 223 -10.76 -16.13 7.54
C LEU A 223 -12.27 -15.86 7.48
N ARG A 224 -12.87 -15.31 8.55
CA ARG A 224 -14.31 -15.01 8.57
C ARG A 224 -14.74 -14.01 7.49
N HIS A 225 -13.79 -13.21 6.99
CA HIS A 225 -14.04 -12.14 6.03
C HIS A 225 -13.75 -12.56 4.59
N ALA A 226 -13.40 -13.83 4.35
CA ALA A 226 -13.03 -14.31 3.02
C ALA A 226 -14.17 -14.26 2.00
N ASP A 227 -15.42 -14.40 2.45
CA ASP A 227 -16.62 -14.32 1.60
C ASP A 227 -17.31 -12.95 1.68
N ASN A 228 -16.60 -11.90 2.12
CA ASN A 228 -17.16 -10.56 2.23
C ASN A 228 -17.60 -10.03 0.85
N PRO A 229 -18.79 -9.39 0.72
CA PRO A 229 -19.25 -8.84 -0.55
C PRO A 229 -18.30 -7.76 -1.12
N ASP A 230 -17.58 -7.04 -0.25
CA ASP A 230 -16.60 -6.04 -0.65
C ASP A 230 -15.29 -6.70 -1.12
N ALA A 231 -14.91 -6.41 -2.36
CA ALA A 231 -13.68 -6.94 -2.96
C ALA A 231 -12.40 -6.45 -2.26
N GLY A 232 -12.40 -5.22 -1.75
CA GLY A 232 -11.29 -4.67 -0.99
C GLY A 232 -11.05 -5.45 0.30
N VAL A 233 -12.11 -5.82 1.01
CA VAL A 233 -12.01 -6.70 2.20
C VAL A 233 -11.44 -8.07 1.83
N ARG A 234 -11.93 -8.71 0.77
CA ARG A 234 -11.40 -10.02 0.30
C ARG A 234 -9.92 -9.93 -0.10
N LEU A 235 -9.53 -8.84 -0.76
CA LEU A 235 -8.13 -8.55 -1.07
C LEU A 235 -7.27 -8.46 0.20
N ARG A 236 -7.74 -7.76 1.24
CA ARG A 236 -7.02 -7.69 2.52
C ARG A 236 -6.93 -9.03 3.24
N VAL A 237 -7.93 -9.90 3.10
CA VAL A 237 -7.83 -11.29 3.58
C VAL A 237 -6.68 -12.01 2.87
N ALA A 238 -6.64 -11.99 1.53
CA ALA A 238 -5.58 -12.64 0.76
C ALA A 238 -4.18 -12.13 1.14
N LEU A 239 -4.02 -10.80 1.24
CA LEU A 239 -2.78 -10.15 1.68
C LEU A 239 -2.37 -10.57 3.10
N ALA A 240 -3.31 -10.58 4.05
CA ALA A 240 -3.02 -10.91 5.45
C ALA A 240 -2.58 -12.38 5.64
N LEU A 241 -2.95 -13.27 4.70
CA LEU A 241 -2.59 -14.68 4.74
C LEU A 241 -1.20 -14.99 4.17
N VAL A 242 -0.56 -14.05 3.47
CA VAL A 242 0.78 -14.23 2.90
C VAL A 242 1.80 -14.53 4.00
N GLY A 243 2.40 -15.72 3.97
CA GLY A 243 3.38 -16.17 4.96
C GLY A 243 2.82 -16.43 6.37
N LEU A 244 1.50 -16.31 6.56
CA LEU A 244 0.84 -16.54 7.86
C LEU A 244 0.33 -17.97 8.02
N VAL A 245 -0.04 -18.63 6.92
CA VAL A 245 -0.78 -19.91 6.92
C VAL A 245 0.17 -21.11 7.11
N PRO A 246 0.07 -21.84 8.24
CA PRO A 246 0.75 -23.13 8.38
C PRO A 246 0.16 -24.17 7.42
N GLY A 247 0.98 -25.04 6.84
CA GLY A 247 0.53 -26.02 5.86
C GLY A 247 -0.47 -27.06 6.38
N ASP A 248 -0.50 -27.33 7.68
CA ASP A 248 -1.48 -28.22 8.30
C ASP A 248 -2.80 -27.51 8.68
N HIS A 249 -2.88 -26.19 8.54
CA HIS A 249 -4.07 -25.40 8.82
C HIS A 249 -5.11 -25.52 7.69
N THR A 250 -5.84 -26.62 7.70
CA THR A 250 -6.73 -27.06 6.61
C THR A 250 -7.77 -25.99 6.20
N GLU A 251 -8.37 -25.27 7.15
CA GLU A 251 -9.37 -24.23 6.85
C GLU A 251 -8.76 -23.08 6.05
N ALA A 252 -7.69 -22.47 6.55
CA ALA A 252 -6.94 -21.42 5.86
C ALA A 252 -6.48 -21.82 4.45
N VAL A 253 -5.97 -23.05 4.26
CA VAL A 253 -5.59 -23.55 2.94
C VAL A 253 -6.79 -23.62 2.00
N ARG A 254 -7.94 -24.12 2.47
CA ARG A 254 -9.18 -24.15 1.67
C ARG A 254 -9.66 -22.75 1.31
N THR A 255 -9.58 -21.80 2.26
CA THR A 255 -9.92 -20.40 2.02
C THR A 255 -9.03 -19.79 0.94
N LEU A 256 -7.71 -20.00 1.00
CA LEU A 256 -6.80 -19.55 -0.06
C LEU A 256 -7.16 -20.15 -1.42
N ILE A 257 -7.43 -21.46 -1.49
CA ILE A 257 -7.87 -22.14 -2.72
C ILE A 257 -9.19 -21.57 -3.26
N ALA A 258 -10.09 -21.11 -2.39
CA ALA A 258 -11.32 -20.43 -2.80
C ALA A 258 -11.02 -19.04 -3.37
N LEU A 259 -10.20 -18.24 -2.66
CA LEU A 259 -9.82 -16.89 -3.08
C LEU A 259 -8.98 -16.87 -4.37
N THR A 260 -8.22 -17.92 -4.69
CA THR A 260 -7.57 -17.99 -6.01
C THR A 260 -8.58 -17.97 -7.15
N LYS A 261 -9.86 -18.28 -6.90
CA LYS A 261 -10.94 -18.29 -7.90
C LYS A 261 -11.80 -17.03 -7.91
N ASP A 262 -11.39 -16.00 -7.17
CA ASP A 262 -12.14 -14.74 -7.08
C ASP A 262 -12.33 -14.08 -8.45
N GLU A 263 -13.42 -13.33 -8.60
CA GLU A 263 -13.69 -12.57 -9.82
C GLU A 263 -12.69 -11.43 -10.02
N GLN A 264 -12.16 -10.85 -8.93
CA GLN A 264 -11.25 -9.72 -8.97
C GLN A 264 -9.79 -10.20 -9.12
N ALA A 265 -9.10 -9.68 -10.13
CA ALA A 265 -7.71 -10.05 -10.42
C ALA A 265 -6.76 -9.83 -9.21
N PRO A 266 -6.82 -8.70 -8.49
CA PRO A 266 -5.95 -8.50 -7.32
C PRO A 266 -6.16 -9.55 -6.22
N VAL A 267 -7.39 -10.03 -6.02
CA VAL A 267 -7.67 -11.06 -5.01
C VAL A 267 -7.05 -12.40 -5.44
N ARG A 268 -7.19 -12.76 -6.73
CA ARG A 268 -6.59 -13.99 -7.27
C ARG A 268 -5.08 -14.00 -7.17
N ASP A 269 -4.44 -12.89 -7.52
CA ASP A 269 -2.99 -12.72 -7.47
C ASP A 269 -2.47 -12.95 -6.04
N TRP A 270 -2.94 -12.16 -5.08
CA TRP A 270 -2.49 -12.26 -3.69
C TRP A 270 -2.84 -13.60 -3.03
N ALA A 271 -3.99 -14.20 -3.38
CA ALA A 271 -4.34 -15.53 -2.88
C ALA A 271 -3.42 -16.61 -3.47
N THR A 272 -3.04 -16.49 -4.75
CA THR A 272 -2.10 -17.40 -5.42
C THR A 272 -0.70 -17.25 -4.84
N THR A 273 -0.26 -16.02 -4.58
CA THR A 273 0.98 -15.69 -3.88
C THR A 273 1.03 -16.35 -2.50
N ALA A 274 -0.03 -16.16 -1.69
CA ALA A 274 -0.12 -16.76 -0.37
C ALA A 274 -0.11 -18.29 -0.44
N LEU A 275 -0.89 -18.89 -1.35
CA LEU A 275 -0.98 -20.33 -1.53
C LEU A 275 0.34 -20.96 -2.01
N ALA A 276 1.06 -20.28 -2.90
CA ALA A 276 2.37 -20.71 -3.39
C ALA A 276 3.38 -20.84 -2.24
N GLY A 277 3.32 -19.91 -1.28
CA GLY A 277 4.17 -19.85 -0.08
C GLY A 277 3.80 -20.80 1.07
N VAL A 278 2.63 -21.45 1.02
CA VAL A 278 2.28 -22.50 2.00
C VAL A 278 3.27 -23.66 1.87
N ASP A 279 3.77 -24.20 2.98
CA ASP A 279 4.78 -25.28 2.98
C ASP A 279 4.22 -26.68 2.71
N ALA A 280 2.90 -26.86 2.82
CA ALA A 280 2.21 -28.09 2.44
C ALA A 280 2.27 -28.36 0.92
N ASP A 281 2.51 -29.62 0.60
CA ASP A 281 2.53 -30.16 -0.76
C ASP A 281 1.43 -31.21 -0.91
N THR A 282 0.20 -30.75 -1.18
CA THR A 282 -0.94 -31.63 -1.41
C THR A 282 -1.43 -31.55 -2.87
N PRO A 283 -2.11 -32.59 -3.38
CA PRO A 283 -2.74 -32.55 -4.70
C PRO A 283 -3.67 -31.35 -4.86
N GLU A 284 -4.44 -30.99 -3.84
CA GLU A 284 -5.38 -29.87 -3.87
C GLU A 284 -4.67 -28.53 -4.08
N ILE A 285 -3.52 -28.32 -3.43
CA ILE A 285 -2.71 -27.11 -3.62
C ILE A 285 -2.13 -27.09 -5.03
N ARG A 286 -1.54 -28.20 -5.49
CA ARG A 286 -0.96 -28.30 -6.84
C ARG A 286 -2.02 -28.04 -7.91
N ASP A 287 -3.22 -28.58 -7.75
CA ASP A 287 -4.30 -28.41 -8.70
C ASP A 287 -4.87 -26.99 -8.69
N ALA A 288 -4.97 -26.35 -7.52
CA ALA A 288 -5.37 -24.96 -7.42
C ALA A 288 -4.36 -24.02 -8.10
N LEU A 289 -3.05 -24.24 -7.91
CA LEU A 289 -1.99 -23.49 -8.59
C LEU A 289 -2.01 -23.75 -10.11
N ALA A 290 -2.13 -25.01 -10.53
CA ALA A 290 -2.25 -25.35 -11.95
C ALA A 290 -3.47 -24.70 -12.62
N ALA A 291 -4.58 -24.52 -11.90
CA ALA A 291 -5.75 -23.82 -12.40
C ALA A 291 -5.52 -22.31 -12.63
N ARG A 292 -4.43 -21.72 -12.13
CA ARG A 292 -4.01 -20.33 -12.34
C ARG A 292 -2.91 -20.18 -13.40
N ALA A 293 -2.37 -21.28 -13.93
CA ALA A 293 -1.36 -21.29 -14.98
C ALA A 293 -1.78 -20.65 -16.32
N GLY A 294 -3.05 -20.28 -16.47
CA GLY A 294 -3.60 -19.56 -17.63
C GLY A 294 -4.50 -18.39 -17.23
N ASP A 295 -4.27 -17.78 -16.06
CA ASP A 295 -4.97 -16.57 -15.65
C ASP A 295 -4.71 -15.42 -16.64
N PRO A 296 -5.68 -14.52 -16.89
CA PRO A 296 -5.45 -13.32 -17.70
C PRO A 296 -4.38 -12.38 -17.13
N ASP A 297 -4.14 -12.42 -15.82
CA ASP A 297 -3.13 -11.62 -15.14
C ASP A 297 -1.75 -12.33 -15.09
N PRO A 298 -0.69 -11.78 -15.72
CA PRO A 298 0.64 -12.40 -15.74
C PRO A 298 1.27 -12.56 -14.36
N GLU A 299 0.98 -11.67 -13.40
CA GLU A 299 1.52 -11.77 -12.03
C GLU A 299 0.97 -13.03 -11.34
N THR A 300 -0.35 -13.24 -11.41
CA THR A 300 -1.02 -14.48 -10.96
C THR A 300 -0.43 -15.74 -11.62
N VAL A 301 -0.15 -15.70 -12.93
CA VAL A 301 0.45 -16.84 -13.66
C VAL A 301 1.87 -17.13 -13.16
N ALA A 302 2.67 -16.11 -12.91
CA ALA A 302 4.04 -16.25 -12.41
C ALA A 302 4.08 -16.82 -11.00
N GLU A 303 3.17 -16.39 -10.14
CA GLU A 303 2.99 -16.89 -8.79
C GLU A 303 2.56 -18.36 -8.75
N ALA A 304 1.63 -18.74 -9.63
CA ALA A 304 1.24 -20.13 -9.83
C ALA A 304 2.42 -21.00 -10.27
N ALA A 305 3.20 -20.53 -11.25
CA ALA A 305 4.38 -21.22 -11.75
C ALA A 305 5.44 -21.41 -10.65
N ARG A 306 5.66 -20.39 -9.82
CA ARG A 306 6.56 -20.47 -8.66
C ARG A 306 6.10 -21.54 -7.67
N GLY A 307 4.83 -21.53 -7.29
CA GLY A 307 4.27 -22.51 -6.36
C GLY A 307 4.37 -23.95 -6.87
N LEU A 308 4.16 -24.17 -8.17
CA LEU A 308 4.34 -25.48 -8.83
C LEU A 308 5.81 -25.89 -8.89
N ALA A 309 6.71 -24.96 -9.22
CA ALA A 309 8.15 -25.21 -9.28
C ALA A 309 8.72 -25.61 -7.91
N MET A 310 8.32 -24.93 -6.83
CA MET A 310 8.70 -25.29 -5.45
C MET A 310 8.31 -26.74 -5.11
N ARG A 311 7.14 -27.20 -5.60
CA ARG A 311 6.60 -28.55 -5.39
C ARG A 311 7.09 -29.58 -6.42
N GLN A 312 7.98 -29.19 -7.33
CA GLN A 312 8.47 -30.03 -8.43
C GLN A 312 7.34 -30.60 -9.29
N ASP A 313 6.26 -29.84 -9.47
CA ASP A 313 5.16 -30.25 -10.34
C ASP A 313 5.57 -30.02 -11.80
N PRO A 314 5.52 -31.05 -12.68
CA PRO A 314 5.95 -30.93 -14.06
C PRO A 314 5.14 -29.91 -14.88
N ARG A 315 3.93 -29.56 -14.43
CA ARG A 315 3.11 -28.50 -15.05
C ARG A 315 3.78 -27.12 -14.98
N ALA A 316 4.76 -26.91 -14.10
CA ALA A 316 5.50 -25.65 -14.03
C ALA A 316 6.32 -25.36 -15.30
N GLU A 317 6.86 -26.38 -15.97
CA GLU A 317 7.82 -26.22 -17.06
C GLU A 317 7.26 -25.37 -18.21
N GLU A 318 6.09 -25.73 -18.73
CA GLU A 318 5.49 -25.03 -19.87
C GLU A 318 5.16 -23.56 -19.52
N VAL A 319 4.70 -23.32 -18.30
CA VAL A 319 4.35 -21.98 -17.82
C VAL A 319 5.60 -21.11 -17.69
N LEU A 320 6.67 -21.64 -17.09
CA LEU A 320 7.94 -20.93 -16.94
C LEU A 320 8.58 -20.61 -18.30
N VAL A 321 8.55 -21.54 -19.26
CA VAL A 321 9.04 -21.27 -20.63
C VAL A 321 8.30 -20.08 -21.24
N ARG A 322 6.97 -20.03 -21.11
CA ARG A 322 6.15 -18.96 -21.68
C ARG A 322 6.44 -17.63 -21.01
N LEU A 323 6.46 -17.57 -19.69
CA LEU A 323 6.73 -16.34 -18.94
C LEU A 323 8.11 -15.75 -19.26
N LEU A 324 9.15 -16.58 -19.29
CA LEU A 324 10.52 -16.15 -19.60
C LEU A 324 10.69 -15.69 -21.06
N ALA A 325 9.87 -16.22 -21.97
CA ALA A 325 9.94 -15.89 -23.38
C ALA A 325 9.08 -14.69 -23.77
N ASP A 326 7.91 -14.52 -23.17
CA ASP A 326 6.88 -13.62 -23.71
C ASP A 326 6.63 -12.37 -22.85
N GLU A 327 6.99 -12.39 -21.55
CA GLU A 327 6.82 -11.24 -20.64
C GLU A 327 8.00 -10.25 -20.71
N ASP A 328 7.76 -9.02 -20.25
CA ASP A 328 8.78 -7.97 -20.13
C ASP A 328 9.94 -8.44 -19.23
N PRO A 329 11.20 -8.47 -19.72
CA PRO A 329 12.36 -8.90 -18.94
C PRO A 329 12.59 -8.12 -17.64
N ASP A 330 12.17 -6.85 -17.61
CA ASP A 330 12.25 -5.96 -16.45
C ASP A 330 10.95 -5.97 -15.60
N GLY A 331 9.95 -6.76 -16.02
CA GLY A 331 8.65 -6.88 -15.37
C GLY A 331 8.60 -7.92 -14.24
N TYR A 332 7.64 -7.75 -13.33
CA TYR A 332 7.46 -8.60 -12.15
C TYR A 332 7.24 -10.08 -12.49
N ALA A 333 6.42 -10.37 -13.50
CA ALA A 333 6.10 -11.74 -13.88
C ALA A 333 7.33 -12.50 -14.40
N HIS A 334 8.19 -11.83 -15.18
CA HIS A 334 9.46 -12.39 -15.64
C HIS A 334 10.44 -12.62 -14.48
N ASP A 335 10.64 -11.62 -13.60
CA ASP A 335 11.54 -11.78 -12.44
C ASP A 335 11.07 -12.93 -11.52
N THR A 336 9.77 -13.01 -11.24
CA THR A 336 9.20 -14.11 -10.45
C THR A 336 9.41 -15.47 -11.11
N ALA A 337 9.22 -15.58 -12.43
CA ALA A 337 9.51 -16.80 -13.17
C ALA A 337 11.00 -17.18 -13.15
N ALA A 338 11.89 -16.21 -13.34
CA ALA A 338 13.34 -16.42 -13.28
C ALA A 338 13.80 -16.86 -11.89
N ASN A 339 13.22 -16.28 -10.84
CA ASN A 339 13.44 -16.68 -9.45
C ASN A 339 12.92 -18.11 -9.21
N ALA A 340 11.76 -18.47 -9.77
CA ALA A 340 11.13 -19.78 -9.63
C ALA A 340 11.98 -20.93 -10.21
N VAL A 341 12.71 -20.68 -11.31
CA VAL A 341 13.61 -21.67 -11.95
C VAL A 341 14.64 -22.23 -10.95
N ARG A 342 15.07 -21.43 -9.96
CA ARG A 342 16.04 -21.86 -8.94
C ARG A 342 15.49 -22.96 -8.03
N HIS A 343 14.17 -23.13 -7.94
CA HIS A 343 13.55 -24.20 -7.16
C HIS A 343 13.56 -25.55 -7.87
N LEU A 344 13.79 -25.61 -9.19
CA LEU A 344 13.77 -26.86 -9.95
C LEU A 344 14.99 -27.73 -9.63
N ARG A 345 14.73 -29.01 -9.32
CA ARG A 345 15.78 -30.00 -9.03
C ARG A 345 16.44 -30.57 -10.29
N ASP A 346 15.73 -30.60 -11.42
CA ASP A 346 16.30 -31.04 -12.70
C ASP A 346 17.24 -29.96 -13.23
N GLU A 347 18.54 -30.23 -13.15
CA GLU A 347 19.59 -29.29 -13.56
C GLU A 347 19.57 -28.98 -15.05
N ARG A 348 19.18 -29.95 -15.89
CA ARG A 348 19.11 -29.75 -17.35
C ARG A 348 17.95 -28.85 -17.71
N LEU A 349 16.80 -29.09 -17.11
CA LEU A 349 15.62 -28.23 -17.25
C LEU A 349 15.96 -26.81 -16.78
N ARG A 350 16.54 -26.69 -15.58
CA ARG A 350 16.95 -25.41 -15.00
C ARG A 350 17.89 -24.64 -15.93
N HIS A 351 18.99 -25.25 -16.39
CA HIS A 351 19.92 -24.60 -17.31
C HIS A 351 19.30 -24.19 -18.64
N ARG A 352 18.36 -25.00 -19.16
CA ARG A 352 17.62 -24.65 -20.38
C ARG A 352 16.72 -23.42 -20.15
N LEU A 353 16.05 -23.34 -19.00
CA LEU A 353 15.19 -22.20 -18.66
C LEU A 353 16.01 -20.94 -18.38
N GLU A 354 17.13 -21.03 -17.66
CA GLU A 354 18.08 -19.93 -17.44
C GLU A 354 18.62 -19.35 -18.75
N GLY A 355 18.75 -20.18 -19.80
CA GLY A 355 19.17 -19.77 -21.14
C GLY A 355 18.03 -19.32 -22.06
N THR A 356 16.78 -19.24 -21.58
CA THR A 356 15.65 -18.78 -22.39
C THR A 356 15.79 -17.29 -22.65
N LEU A 357 15.89 -16.91 -23.93
CA LEU A 357 15.96 -15.51 -24.33
C LEU A 357 14.54 -14.95 -24.51
N PRO A 358 14.27 -13.74 -24.00
CA PRO A 358 13.02 -13.03 -24.26
C PRO A 358 12.81 -12.87 -25.77
N ARG A 359 11.59 -13.11 -26.23
CA ARG A 359 11.20 -12.93 -27.64
C ARG A 359 10.95 -11.47 -27.99
N ARG A 360 10.75 -10.61 -26.99
CA ARG A 360 10.59 -9.16 -27.16
C ARG A 360 11.64 -8.46 -26.29
N PRO A 361 12.45 -7.55 -26.87
CA PRO A 361 13.46 -6.79 -26.15
C PRO A 361 12.87 -5.67 -25.30
#